data_AF-A0A8J7HRC2-F1
#
_entry.id   AF-A0A8J7HRC2-F1
#
_cell.length_a   1.000
_cell.length_b   1.000
_cell.length_c   1.000
_cell.angle_alpha   90.00
_cell.angle_beta   90.00
_cell.angle_gamma   90.00
#
_symmetry.space_group_name_H-M   'P 1'
#
loop_
_entity.id
_entity.type
_entity.pdbx_description
1 polymer ?
#
loop_
_entity_poly.entity_id
_entity_poly.type
_entity_poly.pdbx_seq_one_letter_code
_entity_poly.pdbx_strand_id
1 'polypeptide(L)'
;MTPILVKPSLWLEKGIQIENVNSVNLFKFTDELQARMQELVDKKTADSLTPEEAAEMEAIGELIVIVTYMNGMIANEVQNSQETETWEQRLEKN
;
A
#
# COMPACT_ATOMS: atom_id res chain seq x y z
N MET A 1 31.29 5.81 3.84
CA MET A 1 30.42 4.65 3.51
C MET A 1 29.48 5.09 2.40
N THR A 2 29.33 4.30 1.34
CA THR A 2 28.35 4.54 0.28
C THR A 2 26.95 4.19 0.81
N PRO A 3 25.92 5.04 0.65
CA PRO A 3 24.58 4.68 1.04
C PRO A 3 24.11 3.49 0.21
N ILE A 4 23.59 2.48 0.88
CA ILE A 4 22.97 1.32 0.24
C ILE A 4 21.59 1.78 -0.20
N LEU A 5 21.34 1.72 -1.50
CA LEU A 5 20.06 2.14 -2.07
C LEU A 5 19.20 0.89 -2.32
N VAL A 6 18.17 0.71 -1.51
CA VAL A 6 17.13 -0.30 -1.73
C VAL A 6 16.00 0.34 -2.53
N LYS A 7 15.60 -0.27 -3.65
CA LYS A 7 14.48 0.24 -4.45
C LYS A 7 13.16 -0.33 -3.91
N PRO A 8 12.09 0.48 -3.78
CA PRO A 8 10.76 -0.01 -3.39
C PRO A 8 10.25 -1.13 -4.31
N SER A 9 10.63 -1.09 -5.59
CA SER A 9 10.24 -2.08 -6.60
C SER A 9 10.67 -3.51 -6.27
N LEU A 10 11.65 -3.70 -5.38
CA LEU A 10 12.10 -5.02 -4.92
C LEU A 10 10.96 -5.82 -4.26
N TRP A 11 10.00 -5.12 -3.65
CA TRP A 11 8.90 -5.70 -2.90
C TRP A 11 7.63 -5.93 -3.71
N LEU A 12 7.58 -5.54 -4.98
CA LEU A 12 6.35 -5.64 -5.77
C LEU A 12 5.87 -7.10 -5.93
N GLU A 13 6.79 -8.04 -6.12
CA GLU A 13 6.46 -9.44 -6.40
C GLU A 13 6.01 -10.21 -5.16
N LYS A 14 6.61 -9.95 -4.00
CA LYS A 14 6.40 -10.74 -2.76
C LYS A 14 5.74 -9.98 -1.62
N GLY A 15 5.81 -8.65 -1.68
CA GLY A 15 5.36 -7.77 -0.61
C GLY A 15 3.93 -7.27 -0.78
N ILE A 16 3.34 -7.40 -1.98
CA ILE A 16 2.00 -6.92 -2.29
C ILE A 16 1.16 -8.07 -2.85
N GLN A 17 -0.10 -8.10 -2.43
CA GLN A 17 -1.15 -8.97 -2.97
C GLN A 17 -2.42 -8.14 -3.23
N ILE A 18 -3.34 -8.72 -4.01
CA ILE A 18 -4.67 -8.12 -4.22
C ILE A 18 -5.64 -8.79 -3.27
N GLU A 19 -6.44 -7.98 -2.59
CA GLU A 19 -7.55 -8.43 -1.73
C GLU A 19 -8.85 -7.84 -2.26
N ASN A 20 -9.90 -8.66 -2.31
CA ASN A 20 -11.24 -8.20 -2.66
C ASN A 20 -11.97 -7.75 -1.39
N VAL A 21 -12.36 -6.47 -1.33
CA VAL A 21 -13.10 -5.86 -0.23
C VAL A 21 -14.35 -5.21 -0.82
N ASN A 22 -15.53 -5.67 -0.44
CA ASN A 22 -16.82 -5.13 -0.93
C ASN A 22 -16.89 -5.04 -2.47
N SER A 23 -16.46 -6.10 -3.17
CA SER A 23 -16.40 -6.15 -4.64
C SER A 23 -15.35 -5.23 -5.28
N VAL A 24 -14.50 -4.58 -4.49
CA VAL A 24 -13.39 -3.75 -4.97
C VAL A 24 -12.06 -4.49 -4.76
N ASN A 25 -11.24 -4.56 -5.80
CA ASN A 25 -9.90 -5.11 -5.69
C ASN A 25 -8.95 -4.01 -5.20
N LEU A 26 -8.39 -4.19 -4.01
CA LEU A 26 -7.43 -3.28 -3.40
C LEU A 26 -6.09 -3.98 -3.20
N PHE A 27 -5.02 -3.20 -3.19
CA PHE A 27 -3.69 -3.70 -2.85
C PHE A 27 -3.54 -3.82 -1.34
N LYS A 28 -2.94 -4.92 -0.89
CA LYS A 28 -2.64 -5.20 0.50
C LYS A 28 -1.21 -5.69 0.63
N PHE A 29 -0.53 -5.32 1.71
CA PHE A 29 0.77 -5.88 2.03
C PHE A 29 0.65 -7.30 2.55
N THR A 30 1.58 -8.16 2.14
CA THR A 30 1.67 -9.52 2.68
C THR A 30 2.03 -9.49 4.16
N ASP A 31 1.62 -10.52 4.90
CA ASP A 31 1.93 -10.63 6.33
C ASP A 31 3.45 -10.65 6.57
N GLU A 32 4.21 -11.22 5.64
CA GLU A 32 5.68 -11.21 5.65
C GLU A 32 6.24 -9.78 5.58
N LEU A 33 5.76 -8.95 4.64
CA LEU A 33 6.25 -7.58 4.52
C LEU A 33 5.83 -6.72 5.72
N GLN A 34 4.62 -6.93 6.24
CA GLN A 34 4.15 -6.24 7.44
C GLN A 34 4.99 -6.62 8.67
N ALA A 35 5.28 -7.92 8.86
CA ALA A 35 6.13 -8.39 9.94
C ALA A 35 7.56 -7.84 9.81
N ARG A 36 8.11 -7.79 8.58
CA ARG A 36 9.42 -7.18 8.33
C ARG A 36 9.45 -5.69 8.68
N MET A 37 8.43 -4.94 8.28
CA MET A 37 8.33 -3.53 8.63
C MET A 37 8.26 -3.33 10.16
N GLN A 38 7.49 -4.17 10.86
CA GLN A 38 7.43 -4.11 12.32
C GLN A 38 8.78 -4.40 12.97
N GLU A 39 9.51 -5.41 12.51
CA GLU A 39 10.87 -5.72 12.99
C GLU A 39 11.82 -4.52 12.82
N LEU A 40 11.76 -3.84 11.66
CA LEU A 40 12.57 -2.65 11.38
C LEU A 40 12.21 -1.49 12.32
N VAL A 41 10.91 -1.28 12.60
CA VAL A 41 10.45 -0.28 13.57
C VAL A 41 10.96 -0.59 14.98
N ASP A 42 10.91 -1.85 15.39
CA ASP A 42 11.38 -2.28 16.71
C ASP A 42 12.88 -2.07 16.86
N LYS A 43 13.67 -2.44 15.84
CA LYS A 43 15.12 -2.20 15.79
C LYS A 43 15.48 -0.73 15.78
N LYS A 44 14.72 0.10 15.06
CA LYS A 44 14.90 1.55 15.09
C LYS A 44 14.64 2.11 16.48
N THR A 45 13.61 1.62 17.17
CA THR A 45 13.27 2.05 18.53
C THR A 45 14.32 1.61 19.55
N ALA A 46 15.00 0.49 19.31
CA ALA A 46 16.10 -0.01 20.12
C ALA A 46 17.48 0.58 19.76
N ASP A 47 17.54 1.58 18.86
CA ASP A 47 18.78 2.14 18.31
C ASP A 47 19.74 1.10 17.73
N SER A 48 19.21 -0.03 17.22
CA SER A 48 19.96 -1.18 16.74
C SER A 48 19.86 -1.41 15.23
N LEU A 49 19.34 -0.43 14.48
CA LEU A 49 19.09 -0.52 13.05
C LEU A 49 20.41 -0.38 12.26
N THR A 50 20.70 -1.33 11.37
CA THR A 50 21.88 -1.20 10.50
C THR A 50 21.62 -0.21 9.35
N PRO A 51 22.66 0.31 8.66
CA PRO A 51 22.48 1.14 7.47
C PRO A 51 21.69 0.47 6.34
N GLU A 52 21.87 -0.84 6.15
CA GLU A 52 21.12 -1.67 5.21
C GLU A 52 19.62 -1.70 5.57
N GLU A 53 19.33 -1.94 6.85
CA GLU A 53 17.97 -2.00 7.38
C GLU A 53 17.29 -0.63 7.34
N ALA A 54 18.04 0.45 7.55
CA ALA A 54 17.53 1.81 7.39
C ALA A 54 17.09 2.10 5.95
N ALA A 55 17.90 1.69 4.96
CA ALA A 55 17.56 1.83 3.55
C ALA A 55 16.37 0.95 3.14
N GLU A 56 16.28 -0.26 3.69
CA GLU A 56 15.13 -1.14 3.49
C GLU A 56 13.85 -0.54 4.07
N MET A 57 13.92 0.01 5.30
CA MET A 57 12.78 0.67 5.96
C MET A 57 12.28 1.87 5.17
N GLU A 58 13.18 2.67 4.60
CA GLU A 58 12.84 3.80 3.72
C GLU A 58 12.12 3.31 2.45
N ALA A 59 12.66 2.27 1.79
CA ALA A 59 12.06 1.70 0.59
C ALA A 59 10.66 1.12 0.83
N ILE A 60 10.44 0.45 1.98
CA ILE A 60 9.11 -0.04 2.37
C ILE A 60 8.18 1.14 2.68
N GLY A 61 8.68 2.19 3.33
CA GLY A 61 7.92 3.42 3.59
C GLY A 61 7.42 4.10 2.31
N GLU A 62 8.27 4.22 1.29
CA GLU A 62 7.86 4.73 -0.03
C GLU A 62 6.77 3.85 -0.67
N LEU A 63 6.91 2.53 -0.55
CA LEU A 63 5.91 1.59 -1.09
C LEU A 63 4.55 1.75 -0.40
N ILE A 64 4.53 1.98 0.92
CA ILE A 64 3.31 2.28 1.70
C ILE A 64 2.59 3.50 1.13
N VAL A 65 3.32 4.58 0.84
CA VAL A 65 2.75 5.80 0.26
C VAL A 65 2.14 5.52 -1.12
N ILE A 66 2.87 4.81 -1.99
CA ILE A 66 2.40 4.47 -3.35
C ILE A 66 1.12 3.63 -3.28
N VAL A 67 1.11 2.56 -2.48
CA VAL A 67 -0.04 1.66 -2.34
C VAL A 67 -1.25 2.38 -1.74
N THR A 68 -1.04 3.22 -0.73
CA THR A 68 -2.11 4.01 -0.11
C THR A 68 -2.74 4.95 -1.15
N TYR A 69 -1.92 5.62 -1.96
CA TYR A 69 -2.39 6.49 -3.03
C TYR A 69 -3.20 5.72 -4.09
N MET A 70 -2.69 4.56 -4.56
CA MET A 70 -3.41 3.71 -5.53
C MET A 70 -4.75 3.24 -4.98
N ASN A 71 -4.80 2.75 -3.75
CA ASN A 71 -6.04 2.33 -3.11
C ASN A 71 -7.03 3.48 -2.95
N GLY A 72 -6.55 4.69 -2.63
CA GLY A 72 -7.38 5.89 -2.57
C GLY A 72 -7.99 6.27 -3.92
N MET A 73 -7.21 6.18 -5.01
CA MET A 73 -7.73 6.40 -6.37
C MET A 73 -8.79 5.38 -6.76
N ILE A 74 -8.57 4.09 -6.47
CA ILE A 74 -9.53 3.03 -6.76
C ILE A 74 -10.82 3.26 -5.97
N ALA A 75 -10.73 3.58 -4.68
CA ALA A 75 -11.89 3.85 -3.85
C ALA A 75 -12.71 5.05 -4.35
N ASN A 76 -12.03 6.12 -4.78
CA ASN A 76 -12.67 7.31 -5.35
C ASN A 76 -13.42 6.98 -6.66
N GLU A 77 -12.83 6.16 -7.53
CA GLU A 77 -13.48 5.75 -8.79
C GLU A 77 -14.72 4.90 -8.56
N VAL A 78 -14.64 3.97 -7.59
CA VAL A 78 -15.80 3.15 -7.20
C VAL A 78 -16.92 4.04 -6.65
N GLN A 79 -16.59 5.02 -5.79
CA GLN A 79 -17.59 5.94 -5.25
C GLN A 79 -18.29 6.73 -6.36
N ASN A 80 -17.53 7.29 -7.31
CA ASN A 80 -18.09 8.05 -8.43
C ASN A 80 -19.04 7.20 -9.28
N SER A 81 -18.68 5.94 -9.54
CA SER A 81 -19.50 5.00 -10.33
C SER A 81 -20.83 4.68 -9.63
N GLN A 82 -20.82 4.52 -8.31
CA GLN A 82 -22.03 4.26 -7.53
C GLN A 82 -22.97 5.48 -7.47
N GLU A 83 -22.42 6.69 -7.42
CA GLU A 83 -23.21 7.92 -7.47
C GLU A 83 -23.88 8.10 -8.84
N THR A 84 -23.18 7.82 -9.95
CA THR A 84 -23.76 7.91 -11.31
C THR A 84 -24.89 6.90 -11.53
N GLU A 85 -24.71 5.64 -11.15
CA GLU A 85 -25.76 4.60 -11.25
C GLU A 85 -27.02 5.00 -10.46
N THR A 86 -26.83 5.60 -9.28
CA THR A 86 -27.95 6.05 -8.43
C THR A 86 -28.76 7.17 -9.09
N TRP A 87 -28.11 8.10 -9.81
CA TRP A 87 -28.81 9.18 -10.49
C TRP A 87 -29.57 8.72 -11.74
N GLU A 88 -28.99 7.84 -12.56
CA GLU A 88 -29.64 7.28 -13.74
C GLU A 88 -30.91 6.51 -13.37
N GLN A 89 -30.84 5.66 -12.34
CA GLN A 89 -32.01 4.93 -11.83
C GLN A 89 -33.14 5.83 -11.32
N ARG A 90 -32.83 7.05 -10.86
CA ARG A 90 -33.84 8.03 -10.43
C ARG A 90 -34.52 8.73 -11.61
N LEU A 91 -33.81 8.91 -12.73
CA LEU A 91 -34.36 9.48 -13.95
C LEU A 91 -35.28 8.49 -14.67
N GLU A 92 -34.98 7.19 -14.62
CA GLU A 92 -35.83 6.15 -15.25
C GLU A 92 -37.17 5.91 -14.53
N LYS A 93 -37.32 6.37 -13.28
CA LYS A 93 -38.52 6.14 -12.45
C LYS A 93 -39.52 7.31 -12.43
N ASN A 94 -39.22 8.44 -13.06
CA ASN A 94 -40.08 9.64 -13.13
C ASN A 94 -40.53 9.92 -14.57
#